data_AF-M5C2R9-F1
#
_entry.id   AF-M5C2R9-F1
#
_cell.length_a   1.000
_cell.length_b   1.000
_cell.length_c   1.000
_cell.angle_alpha   90.00
_cell.angle_beta   90.00
_cell.angle_gamma   90.00
#
_symmetry.space_group_name_H-M   'P 1'
#
loop_
_entity.id
_entity.type
_entity.pdbx_description
1 polymer ?
#
loop_
_entity_poly.entity_id
_entity_poly.type
_entity_poly.pdbx_seq_one_letter_code
_entity_poly.pdbx_strand_id
1 'polypeptide(L)'
;MTHKFLVSPIGSHTAILGIKWLETEKPEIDWSQHTITFPIPIPEIAYIAQEEEADPEPLKDIPEQYHLFAKVFGKEEFNKLPPHWSYDIEIELTEDGPLNHPLYSMTNAKSITLKQWLEDKLKAGKICPSKLPISSPVMFVPKKDGSLCLVVDYRKLNAWSKKNIYSLPQPDDLMSKLCRAKLFTKLDLRWGYNNVRVKEGNKWKTAFCTKYGLFETLVMPFSVIIYLDNILIFSQDPAGHKSHIKEVLQHLMDIQLFCKGSNCKFHQTKVEYLGIIVSDKGFSLDKLKIQAVQEWPTPTTVKQVQLFLGFANFVCCFVANFSQIACPLHNLVKEEVKWQWTEEEESAFRELQGAIINALVIVHADPTKPYFLETDASGAALGSVLSQQQEDGCLHPIGYLSESFKGAKQNYNTHDKELLAIIRPL
;
A
#
# COMPACT_ATOMS: atom_id res chain seq x y z
N MET A 1 -17.06 35.56 -17.58
CA MET A 1 -15.81 36.30 -17.90
C MET A 1 -15.95 36.84 -19.32
N THR A 2 -15.58 38.09 -19.59
CA THR A 2 -15.80 38.75 -20.90
C THR A 2 -14.47 39.01 -21.60
N HIS A 3 -14.34 38.57 -22.86
CA HIS A 3 -13.13 38.73 -23.66
C HIS A 3 -13.44 39.46 -24.98
N LYS A 4 -12.52 40.32 -25.43
CA LYS A 4 -12.56 40.89 -26.78
C LYS A 4 -11.83 39.97 -27.75
N PHE A 5 -12.40 39.71 -28.92
CA PHE A 5 -11.75 38.91 -29.97
C PHE A 5 -11.37 39.78 -31.17
N LEU A 6 -10.36 39.33 -31.92
CA LEU A 6 -9.88 39.99 -33.13
C LEU A 6 -10.55 39.37 -34.35
N VAL A 7 -11.11 40.22 -35.22
CA VAL A 7 -11.73 39.80 -36.48
C VAL A 7 -10.70 39.98 -37.60
N SER A 8 -10.37 38.89 -38.30
CA SER A 8 -9.49 38.92 -39.46
C SER A 8 -10.29 38.62 -40.74
N PRO A 9 -10.18 39.43 -41.80
CA PRO A 9 -10.83 39.13 -43.07
C PRO A 9 -10.14 37.93 -43.74
N ILE A 10 -10.89 36.86 -43.98
CA ILE A 10 -10.39 35.62 -44.63
C ILE A 10 -10.66 35.58 -46.14
N GLY A 11 -10.97 36.74 -46.75
CA GLY A 11 -11.32 36.86 -48.17
C GLY A 11 -12.68 36.24 -48.49
N SER A 12 -12.80 35.56 -49.63
CA SER A 12 -14.03 34.92 -50.12
C SER A 12 -14.26 33.50 -49.60
N HIS A 13 -13.53 33.07 -48.56
CA HIS A 13 -13.63 31.73 -48.02
C HIS A 13 -14.61 31.69 -46.84
N THR A 14 -15.50 30.71 -46.84
CA THR A 14 -16.35 30.38 -45.70
C THR A 14 -15.57 29.45 -44.78
N ALA A 15 -15.24 29.90 -43.56
CA ALA A 15 -14.62 29.06 -42.54
C ALA A 15 -15.57 28.90 -41.34
N ILE A 16 -15.76 27.67 -40.90
CA ILE A 16 -16.44 27.34 -39.64
C ILE A 16 -15.37 26.76 -38.71
N LEU A 17 -14.81 27.59 -37.83
CA LEU A 17 -13.84 27.15 -36.83
C LEU A 17 -14.53 26.88 -35.50
N GLY A 18 -14.22 25.74 -34.88
CA GLY A 18 -14.55 25.50 -33.47
C GLY A 18 -16.02 25.23 -33.16
N ILE A 19 -16.85 24.79 -34.11
CA ILE A 19 -18.29 24.58 -33.85
C ILE A 19 -18.55 23.59 -32.69
N LYS A 20 -17.79 22.50 -32.60
CA LYS A 20 -17.86 21.55 -31.47
C LYS A 20 -17.50 22.21 -30.13
N TRP A 21 -16.54 23.13 -30.15
CA TRP A 21 -16.13 23.86 -28.96
C TRP A 21 -17.22 24.88 -28.55
N LEU A 22 -17.80 25.61 -29.51
CA LEU A 22 -18.93 26.53 -29.28
C LEU A 22 -20.18 25.80 -28.76
N GLU A 23 -20.50 24.63 -29.29
CA GLU A 23 -21.60 23.78 -28.82
C GLU A 23 -21.38 23.29 -27.38
N THR A 24 -20.13 23.03 -27.00
CA THR A 24 -19.76 22.55 -25.67
C THR A 24 -19.80 23.67 -24.63
N GLU A 25 -19.16 24.81 -24.92
CA GLU A 25 -18.95 25.91 -23.97
C GLU A 25 -20.13 26.90 -23.91
N LYS A 26 -21.05 26.84 -24.89
CA LYS A 26 -22.25 27.70 -25.01
C LYS A 26 -22.02 29.18 -24.66
N PRO A 27 -21.04 29.85 -25.27
CA PRO A 27 -20.77 31.25 -24.96
C PRO A 27 -21.84 32.18 -25.56
N GLU A 28 -22.09 33.31 -24.90
CA GLU A 28 -22.84 34.43 -25.46
C GLU A 28 -21.90 35.31 -26.28
N ILE A 29 -22.17 35.47 -27.57
CA ILE A 29 -21.33 36.26 -28.48
C ILE A 29 -22.08 37.54 -28.86
N ASP A 30 -21.49 38.69 -28.53
CA ASP A 30 -21.90 40.00 -29.03
C ASP A 30 -21.02 40.39 -30.21
N TRP A 31 -21.56 40.18 -31.41
CA TRP A 31 -20.91 40.51 -32.67
C TRP A 31 -20.73 42.01 -32.89
N SER A 32 -21.58 42.85 -32.30
CA SER A 32 -21.49 44.31 -32.45
C SER A 32 -20.33 44.89 -31.65
N GLN A 33 -20.05 44.32 -30.48
CA GLN A 33 -18.98 44.76 -29.59
C GLN A 33 -17.70 43.94 -29.72
N HIS A 34 -17.70 42.91 -30.58
CA HIS A 34 -16.64 41.91 -30.69
C HIS A 34 -16.28 41.32 -29.32
N THR A 35 -17.30 41.03 -28.50
CA THR A 35 -17.11 40.42 -27.18
C THR A 35 -17.73 39.04 -27.10
N ILE A 36 -17.08 38.18 -26.34
CA ILE A 36 -17.59 36.85 -25.99
C ILE A 36 -17.66 36.76 -24.47
N THR A 37 -18.83 36.36 -23.98
CA THR A 37 -19.12 36.19 -22.56
C THR A 37 -19.42 34.73 -22.30
N PHE A 38 -18.65 34.12 -21.41
CA PHE A 38 -18.91 32.75 -20.99
C PHE A 38 -19.91 32.78 -19.82
N PRO A 39 -21.01 31.99 -19.86
CA PRO A 39 -21.82 31.76 -18.68
C PRO A 39 -20.88 31.18 -17.63
N ILE A 40 -20.72 31.88 -16.50
CA ILE A 40 -19.86 31.39 -15.43
C ILE A 40 -20.54 30.13 -14.91
N PRO A 41 -20.00 28.92 -15.13
CA PRO A 41 -20.46 27.78 -14.37
C PRO A 41 -20.17 28.15 -12.92
N ILE A 42 -21.13 27.93 -12.01
CA ILE A 42 -20.78 27.81 -10.59
C ILE A 42 -19.52 26.95 -10.58
N PRO A 43 -18.38 27.44 -10.05
CA PRO A 43 -17.14 26.72 -10.21
C PRO A 43 -17.41 25.31 -9.74
N GLU A 44 -17.17 24.31 -10.59
CA GLU A 44 -17.04 22.94 -10.12
C GLU A 44 -15.94 23.01 -9.07
N ILE A 45 -16.33 23.04 -7.81
CA ILE A 45 -15.40 23.12 -6.69
C ILE A 45 -14.74 21.75 -6.70
N ALA A 46 -13.53 21.71 -7.23
CA ALA A 46 -12.64 20.58 -7.05
C ALA A 46 -12.24 20.59 -5.56
N TYR A 47 -12.89 19.75 -4.77
CA TYR A 47 -12.50 19.56 -3.37
C TYR A 47 -11.18 18.80 -3.34
N ILE A 48 -10.16 19.38 -2.73
CA ILE A 48 -8.96 18.63 -2.36
C ILE A 48 -9.39 17.63 -1.32
N ALA A 49 -8.89 16.40 -1.43
CA ALA A 49 -8.68 15.60 -0.25
C ALA A 49 -7.79 16.41 0.70
N GLN A 50 -8.39 17.13 1.65
CA GLN A 50 -7.63 17.75 2.71
C GLN A 50 -6.80 16.65 3.40
N GLU A 51 -5.63 17.01 3.93
CA GLU A 51 -5.06 16.17 5.01
C GLU A 51 -6.21 15.94 5.98
N GLU A 52 -6.54 14.66 6.23
CA GLU A 52 -7.79 14.24 6.89
C GLU A 52 -8.29 15.28 7.89
N GLU A 53 -9.56 15.69 7.73
CA GLU A 53 -10.16 16.68 8.60
C GLU A 53 -9.92 16.31 10.07
N ALA A 54 -9.74 17.33 10.89
CA ALA A 54 -9.45 17.13 12.30
C ALA A 54 -10.50 16.19 12.88
N ASP A 55 -10.06 15.07 13.44
CA ASP A 55 -10.91 14.32 14.34
C ASP A 55 -11.28 15.28 15.48
N PRO A 56 -12.55 15.73 15.60
CA PRO A 56 -12.92 16.73 16.58
C PRO A 56 -12.68 16.24 18.01
N GLU A 57 -12.56 14.93 18.21
CA GLU A 57 -12.31 14.28 19.50
C GLU A 57 -11.22 13.20 19.37
N PRO A 58 -9.93 13.56 19.22
CA PRO A 58 -8.84 12.60 18.95
C PRO A 58 -8.60 11.58 20.07
N LEU A 59 -9.21 11.77 21.24
CA LEU A 59 -9.13 10.90 22.40
C LEU A 59 -10.37 10.04 22.63
N LYS A 60 -11.43 10.22 21.84
CA LYS A 60 -12.71 9.52 22.04
C LYS A 60 -12.56 8.01 22.04
N ASP A 61 -11.80 7.50 21.08
CA ASP A 61 -11.56 6.07 20.89
C ASP A 61 -10.31 5.57 21.67
N ILE A 62 -9.67 6.47 22.42
CA ILE A 62 -8.45 6.17 23.19
C ILE A 62 -8.84 5.85 24.64
N PRO A 63 -8.43 4.69 25.19
CA PRO A 63 -8.65 4.38 26.59
C PRO A 63 -8.08 5.45 27.54
N GLU A 64 -8.84 5.82 28.58
CA GLU A 64 -8.50 6.89 29.54
C GLU A 64 -7.09 6.77 30.12
N GLN A 65 -6.66 5.55 30.42
CA GLN A 65 -5.32 5.23 30.94
C GLN A 65 -4.16 5.63 30.02
N TYR A 66 -4.43 5.99 28.75
CA TYR A 66 -3.45 6.48 27.77
C TYR A 66 -3.62 7.96 27.42
N HIS A 67 -4.56 8.67 28.05
CA HIS A 67 -4.77 10.11 27.81
C HIS A 67 -3.56 10.96 28.21
N LEU A 68 -2.69 10.47 29.08
CA LEU A 68 -1.39 11.10 29.37
C LEU A 68 -0.50 11.23 28.13
N PHE A 69 -0.73 10.37 27.12
CA PHE A 69 -0.05 10.40 25.82
C PHE A 69 -0.85 11.16 24.74
N ALA A 70 -1.80 12.03 25.12
CA ALA A 70 -2.67 12.74 24.19
C ALA A 70 -1.93 13.48 23.07
N LYS A 71 -0.69 13.93 23.31
CA LYS A 71 0.16 14.56 22.28
C LYS A 71 0.45 13.66 21.09
N VAL A 72 0.57 12.33 21.29
CA VAL A 72 0.79 11.35 20.21
C VAL A 72 -0.42 11.30 19.26
N PHE A 73 -1.62 11.59 19.76
CA PHE A 73 -2.86 11.59 18.98
C PHE A 73 -3.29 13.00 18.52
N GLY A 74 -2.70 14.04 19.14
CA GLY A 74 -2.99 15.45 18.91
C GLY A 74 -2.61 15.93 17.51
N LYS A 75 -3.41 16.86 16.96
CA LYS A 75 -3.23 17.41 15.60
C LYS A 75 -2.23 18.56 15.54
N GLU A 76 -2.13 19.35 16.61
CA GLU A 76 -1.37 20.60 16.62
C GLU A 76 0.14 20.38 16.41
N GLU A 77 0.67 19.27 16.91
CA GLU A 77 2.08 18.91 16.72
C GLU A 77 2.34 18.31 15.32
N PHE A 78 1.40 17.57 14.73
CA PHE A 78 1.53 17.01 13.38
C PHE A 78 1.61 18.06 12.26
N ASN A 79 0.96 19.21 12.46
CA ASN A 79 0.99 20.29 11.48
C ASN A 79 2.32 21.06 11.48
N LYS A 80 3.17 20.85 12.50
CA LYS A 80 4.50 21.44 12.57
C LYS A 80 5.47 20.61 11.75
N LEU A 81 6.51 21.28 11.29
CA LEU A 81 7.64 20.65 10.64
C LEU A 81 8.40 19.77 11.65
N PRO A 82 8.56 18.46 11.41
CA PRO A 82 9.31 17.60 12.33
C PRO A 82 10.78 18.04 12.42
N PRO A 83 11.43 17.85 13.59
CA PRO A 83 12.86 18.11 13.74
C PRO A 83 13.67 17.11 12.92
N HIS A 84 14.93 17.44 12.69
CA HIS A 84 15.90 16.53 12.10
C HIS A 84 16.31 15.45 13.10
N TRP A 85 16.38 14.20 12.64
CA TRP A 85 16.79 13.04 13.42
C TRP A 85 17.96 12.31 12.75
N SER A 86 18.57 11.35 13.46
CA SER A 86 19.64 10.51 12.89
C SER A 86 19.18 9.58 11.76
N TYR A 87 17.86 9.40 11.62
CA TYR A 87 17.21 8.52 10.64
C TYR A 87 16.50 9.29 9.52
N ASP A 88 16.85 10.56 9.30
CA ASP A 88 16.34 11.32 8.16
C ASP A 88 16.57 10.58 6.83
N ILE A 89 15.58 10.64 5.93
CA ILE A 89 15.63 9.84 4.71
C ILE A 89 16.63 10.43 3.73
N GLU A 90 17.61 9.61 3.38
CA GLU A 90 18.55 9.85 2.30
C GLU A 90 18.01 9.26 0.99
N ILE A 91 18.07 10.04 -0.09
CA ILE A 91 17.62 9.61 -1.42
C ILE A 91 18.87 9.38 -2.27
N GLU A 92 19.47 8.20 -2.18
CA GLU A 92 20.63 7.86 -3.01
C GLU A 92 20.18 7.67 -4.47
N LEU A 93 20.86 8.32 -5.42
CA LEU A 93 20.61 8.15 -6.85
C LEU A 93 21.68 7.26 -7.46
N THR A 94 21.30 6.41 -8.40
CA THR A 94 22.20 5.54 -9.16
C THR A 94 22.73 6.20 -10.43
N GLU A 95 22.06 7.25 -10.89
CA GLU A 95 22.39 8.01 -12.11
C GLU A 95 22.35 9.51 -11.83
N ASP A 96 23.21 10.25 -12.52
CA ASP A 96 23.21 11.71 -12.56
C ASP A 96 22.53 12.19 -13.85
N GLY A 97 21.62 13.15 -13.73
CA GLY A 97 20.95 13.74 -14.89
C GLY A 97 19.77 14.64 -14.54
N PRO A 98 19.13 15.28 -15.54
CA PRO A 98 17.97 16.11 -15.30
C PRO A 98 16.73 15.22 -15.04
N LEU A 99 16.13 15.30 -13.84
CA LEU A 99 14.84 14.67 -13.54
C LEU A 99 13.63 15.40 -14.14
N ASN A 100 13.86 16.34 -15.08
CA ASN A 100 12.82 17.16 -15.66
C ASN A 100 11.79 16.34 -16.42
N HIS A 101 10.53 16.70 -16.19
CA HIS A 101 9.38 16.23 -16.93
C HIS A 101 8.43 17.41 -17.20
N PRO A 102 7.81 17.48 -18.39
CA PRO A 102 6.86 18.55 -18.71
C PRO A 102 5.72 18.68 -17.69
N LEU A 103 5.27 19.91 -17.48
CA LEU A 103 4.08 20.19 -16.69
C LEU A 103 2.84 19.60 -17.36
N TYR A 104 1.99 18.96 -16.56
CA TYR A 104 0.69 18.51 -17.03
C TYR A 104 -0.28 19.69 -17.16
N SER A 105 -1.09 19.67 -18.21
CA SER A 105 -2.17 20.64 -18.37
C SER A 105 -3.24 20.42 -17.28
N MET A 106 -3.81 21.51 -16.76
CA MET A 106 -4.79 21.50 -15.69
C MET A 106 -5.94 22.44 -16.00
N THR A 107 -7.15 22.08 -15.55
CA THR A 107 -8.32 22.95 -15.62
C THR A 107 -8.19 24.13 -14.63
N ASN A 108 -9.00 25.17 -14.82
CA ASN A 108 -9.03 26.33 -13.93
C ASN A 108 -9.44 25.95 -12.49
N ALA A 109 -10.41 25.05 -12.33
CA ALA A 109 -10.81 24.55 -11.01
C ALA A 109 -9.63 23.88 -10.27
N LYS A 110 -8.94 22.93 -10.94
CA LYS A 110 -7.74 22.26 -10.39
C LYS A 110 -6.60 23.24 -10.10
N SER A 111 -6.51 24.31 -10.87
CA SER A 111 -5.50 25.34 -10.67
C SER A 111 -5.71 26.16 -9.40
N ILE A 112 -6.92 26.63 -9.14
CA ILE A 112 -7.28 27.36 -7.92
C ILE A 112 -6.99 26.47 -6.71
N THR A 113 -7.43 25.23 -6.82
CA THR A 113 -7.22 24.14 -5.86
C THR A 113 -5.73 23.93 -5.54
N LEU A 114 -4.88 23.80 -6.57
CA LEU A 114 -3.44 23.67 -6.41
C LEU A 114 -2.83 24.87 -5.68
N LYS A 115 -3.29 26.09 -5.99
CA LYS A 115 -2.79 27.31 -5.34
C LYS A 115 -3.06 27.29 -3.83
N GLN A 116 -4.30 26.96 -3.44
CA GLN A 116 -4.67 26.86 -2.02
C GLN A 116 -3.80 25.84 -1.28
N TRP A 117 -3.60 24.66 -1.89
CA TRP A 117 -2.74 23.62 -1.31
C TRP A 117 -1.30 24.10 -1.10
N LEU A 118 -0.73 24.81 -2.08
CA LEU A 118 0.62 25.37 -1.97
C LEU A 118 0.71 26.36 -0.81
N GLU A 119 -0.26 27.26 -0.69
CA GLU A 119 -0.32 28.25 0.40
C GLU A 119 -0.40 27.56 1.77
N ASP A 120 -1.24 26.53 1.90
CA ASP A 120 -1.39 25.77 3.15
C ASP A 120 -0.10 25.03 3.53
N LYS A 121 0.57 24.40 2.55
CA LYS A 121 1.84 23.68 2.79
C LYS A 121 3.02 24.60 3.08
N LEU A 122 3.07 25.76 2.43
CA LEU A 122 4.06 26.80 2.72
C LEU A 122 3.85 27.35 4.14
N LYS A 123 2.60 27.63 4.51
CA LYS A 123 2.24 28.10 5.86
C LYS A 123 2.59 27.08 6.94
N ALA A 124 2.40 25.79 6.65
CA ALA A 124 2.81 24.69 7.53
C ALA A 124 4.34 24.46 7.55
N GLY A 125 5.11 25.11 6.67
CA GLY A 125 6.55 24.92 6.55
C GLY A 125 6.95 23.54 6.02
N LYS A 126 6.04 22.77 5.42
CA LYS A 126 6.32 21.42 4.88
C LYS A 126 7.00 21.47 3.50
N ILE A 127 6.85 22.59 2.78
CA ILE A 127 7.51 22.86 1.50
C ILE A 127 8.17 24.24 1.54
N CYS A 128 9.14 24.47 0.66
CA CYS A 128 9.71 25.79 0.42
C CYS A 128 9.93 26.05 -1.09
N PRO A 129 10.05 27.33 -1.52
CA PRO A 129 10.40 27.64 -2.90
C PRO A 129 11.78 27.09 -3.26
N SER A 130 11.88 26.41 -4.40
CA SER A 130 13.14 25.88 -4.92
C SER A 130 13.67 26.72 -6.08
N LYS A 131 15.00 26.78 -6.23
CA LYS A 131 15.69 27.49 -7.32
C LYS A 131 16.30 26.54 -8.34
N LEU A 132 16.08 25.24 -8.18
CA LEU A 132 16.83 24.23 -8.92
C LEU A 132 16.13 23.87 -10.23
N PRO A 133 16.91 23.57 -11.28
CA PRO A 133 16.38 23.30 -12.62
C PRO A 133 15.79 21.90 -12.76
N ILE A 134 15.74 21.12 -11.67
CA ILE A 134 15.33 19.72 -11.63
C ILE A 134 13.98 19.65 -10.91
N SER A 135 12.94 19.11 -11.56
CA SER A 135 11.63 19.03 -10.91
C SER A 135 10.68 17.99 -11.50
N SER A 136 9.94 17.31 -10.62
CA SER A 136 8.80 16.45 -10.96
C SER A 136 7.50 17.25 -11.12
N PRO A 137 6.63 16.94 -12.10
CA PRO A 137 5.34 17.60 -12.26
C PRO A 137 4.32 17.11 -11.24
N VAL A 138 3.26 17.90 -11.05
CA VAL A 138 2.13 17.55 -10.18
C VAL A 138 0.91 17.14 -10.99
N MET A 139 0.14 16.21 -10.46
CA MET A 139 -1.16 15.78 -11.00
C MET A 139 -2.19 15.58 -9.89
N PHE A 140 -3.47 15.62 -10.25
CA PHE A 140 -4.55 15.26 -9.33
C PHE A 140 -5.09 13.87 -9.64
N VAL A 141 -5.23 13.06 -8.61
CA VAL A 141 -5.83 11.72 -8.66
C VAL A 141 -7.15 11.74 -7.90
N PRO A 142 -8.26 11.28 -8.49
CA PRO A 142 -9.54 11.20 -7.79
C PRO A 142 -9.49 10.11 -6.71
N LYS A 143 -9.99 10.43 -5.52
CA LYS A 143 -10.28 9.46 -4.47
C LYS A 143 -11.68 8.85 -4.68
N LYS A 144 -11.95 7.75 -3.97
CA LYS A 144 -13.26 7.05 -4.01
C LYS A 144 -14.43 7.94 -3.59
N ASP A 145 -14.18 8.94 -2.74
CA ASP A 145 -15.15 9.93 -2.27
C ASP A 145 -15.37 11.11 -3.23
N GLY A 146 -14.69 11.11 -4.39
CA GLY A 146 -14.75 12.19 -5.39
C GLY A 146 -13.80 13.36 -5.13
N SER A 147 -13.11 13.40 -3.98
CA SER A 147 -12.10 14.41 -3.69
C SER A 147 -10.81 14.19 -4.48
N LEU A 148 -10.01 15.23 -4.68
CA LEU A 148 -8.77 15.17 -5.45
C LEU A 148 -7.55 15.11 -4.54
N CYS A 149 -6.69 14.11 -4.72
CA CYS A 149 -5.39 14.04 -4.07
C CYS A 149 -4.32 14.65 -4.99
N LEU A 150 -3.54 15.62 -4.48
CA LEU A 150 -2.37 16.13 -5.20
C LEU A 150 -1.22 15.11 -5.09
N VAL A 151 -0.72 14.67 -6.24
CA VAL A 151 0.35 13.68 -6.35
C VAL A 151 1.50 14.29 -7.14
N VAL A 152 2.71 14.21 -6.60
CA VAL A 152 3.92 14.56 -7.33
C VAL A 152 4.41 13.33 -8.08
N ASP A 153 4.63 13.44 -9.39
CA ASP A 153 5.07 12.31 -10.20
C ASP A 153 6.58 12.08 -10.05
N TYR A 154 6.95 11.29 -9.03
CA TYR A 154 8.33 10.85 -8.82
C TYR A 154 8.68 9.57 -9.58
N ARG A 155 7.93 9.12 -10.61
CA ARG A 155 8.27 7.87 -11.33
C ARG A 155 9.70 7.86 -11.87
N LYS A 156 10.16 9.00 -12.42
CA LYS A 156 11.53 9.16 -12.91
C LYS A 156 12.55 9.16 -11.77
N LEU A 157 12.26 9.88 -10.68
CA LEU A 157 13.09 9.89 -9.48
C LEU A 157 13.21 8.47 -8.87
N ASN A 158 12.10 7.75 -8.75
CA ASN A 158 12.05 6.39 -8.22
C ASN A 158 12.80 5.38 -9.11
N ALA A 159 12.85 5.60 -10.43
CA ALA A 159 13.63 4.77 -11.35
C ALA A 159 15.15 4.93 -11.15
N TRP A 160 15.58 6.14 -10.78
CA TRP A 160 16.99 6.46 -10.51
C TRP A 160 17.37 6.32 -9.03
N SER A 161 16.41 6.15 -8.14
CA SER A 161 16.69 5.99 -6.72
C SER A 161 17.19 4.58 -6.44
N LYS A 162 18.29 4.46 -5.71
CA LYS A 162 18.76 3.18 -5.20
C LYS A 162 17.71 2.62 -4.26
N LYS A 163 17.20 1.44 -4.59
CA LYS A 163 16.17 0.78 -3.78
C LYS A 163 16.79 0.31 -2.48
N ASN A 164 16.42 0.96 -1.38
CA ASN A 164 16.68 0.42 -0.04
C ASN A 164 15.58 -0.62 0.25
N ILE A 165 15.86 -1.88 -0.09
CA ILE A 165 14.93 -2.98 0.10
C ILE A 165 14.98 -3.40 1.57
N TYR A 166 14.18 -2.74 2.40
CA TYR A 166 13.90 -3.23 3.74
C TYR A 166 13.03 -4.48 3.62
N SER A 167 13.55 -5.63 4.06
CA SER A 167 12.81 -6.89 4.04
C SER A 167 11.67 -6.82 5.05
N LEU A 168 10.44 -6.71 4.55
CA LEU A 168 9.27 -6.97 5.38
C LEU A 168 9.27 -8.46 5.79
N PRO A 169 8.90 -8.77 7.04
CA PRO A 169 8.83 -10.16 7.48
C PRO A 169 7.84 -10.93 6.62
N GLN A 170 8.17 -12.16 6.27
CA GLN A 170 7.20 -13.03 5.62
C GLN A 170 6.06 -13.35 6.60
N PRO A 171 4.86 -13.69 6.11
CA PRO A 171 3.75 -14.17 6.94
C PRO A 171 4.18 -15.20 7.98
N ASP A 172 5.01 -16.17 7.61
CA ASP A 172 5.51 -17.22 8.52
C ASP A 172 6.34 -16.65 9.69
N ASP A 173 7.24 -15.71 9.40
CA ASP A 173 8.04 -15.04 10.44
C ASP A 173 7.15 -14.25 11.41
N LEU A 174 6.12 -13.61 10.87
CA LEU A 174 5.16 -12.85 11.66
C LEU A 174 4.33 -13.79 12.55
N MET A 175 3.80 -14.87 11.99
CA MET A 175 3.01 -15.86 12.73
C MET A 175 3.82 -16.50 13.86
N SER A 176 5.09 -16.84 13.60
CA SER A 176 6.00 -17.38 14.60
C SER A 176 6.20 -16.42 15.79
N LYS A 177 6.41 -15.12 15.52
CA LYS A 177 6.57 -14.10 16.58
C LYS A 177 5.31 -13.84 17.38
N LEU A 178 4.15 -13.92 16.74
CA LEU A 178 2.85 -13.69 17.36
C LEU A 178 2.28 -14.93 18.05
N CYS A 179 2.98 -16.06 17.98
CA CYS A 179 2.56 -17.30 18.57
C CYS A 179 2.29 -17.10 20.08
N ARG A 180 1.13 -17.55 20.55
CA ARG A 180 0.64 -17.47 21.94
C ARG A 180 0.27 -16.08 22.44
N ALA A 181 0.36 -15.04 21.62
CA ALA A 181 -0.17 -13.72 21.98
C ALA A 181 -1.70 -13.78 22.12
N LYS A 182 -2.24 -13.10 23.14
CA LYS A 182 -3.68 -13.09 23.44
C LYS A 182 -4.30 -11.70 23.30
N LEU A 183 -3.47 -10.68 23.49
CA LEU A 183 -3.88 -9.28 23.42
C LEU A 183 -3.05 -8.55 22.38
N PHE A 184 -3.74 -7.73 21.61
CA PHE A 184 -3.18 -6.99 20.50
C PHE A 184 -3.62 -5.54 20.57
N THR A 185 -2.67 -4.64 20.32
CA THR A 185 -2.93 -3.23 20.11
C THR A 185 -2.27 -2.82 18.80
N LYS A 186 -3.07 -2.32 17.86
CA LYS A 186 -2.61 -1.80 16.57
C LYS A 186 -2.65 -0.28 16.63
N LEU A 187 -1.50 0.35 16.45
CA LEU A 187 -1.37 1.79 16.32
C LEU A 187 -1.17 2.14 14.85
N ASP A 188 -2.00 3.03 14.34
CA ASP A 188 -1.93 3.54 12.97
C ASP A 188 -1.19 4.87 12.99
N LEU A 189 -0.03 4.96 12.34
CA LEU A 189 0.75 6.19 12.26
C LEU A 189 0.04 7.17 11.32
N ARG A 190 -0.20 8.38 11.81
CA ARG A 190 -0.82 9.44 11.01
C ARG A 190 0.19 9.87 9.95
N TRP A 191 -0.07 9.51 8.69
CA TRP A 191 0.76 9.90 7.55
C TRP A 191 2.26 9.67 7.81
N GLY A 192 2.65 8.41 8.10
CA GLY A 192 4.02 8.05 8.54
C GLY A 192 5.14 8.74 7.75
N TYR A 193 4.96 8.91 6.45
CA TYR A 193 5.89 9.61 5.54
C TYR A 193 6.11 11.10 5.91
N ASN A 194 5.06 11.86 6.17
CA ASN A 194 5.17 13.29 6.44
C ASN A 194 5.82 13.60 7.80
N ASN A 195 5.95 12.59 8.68
CA ASN A 195 6.61 12.73 9.97
C ASN A 195 8.14 12.59 9.88
N VAL A 196 8.67 12.16 8.73
CA VAL A 196 10.11 11.96 8.55
C VAL A 196 10.67 13.04 7.63
N ARG A 197 11.80 13.63 8.04
CA ARG A 197 12.51 14.67 7.28
C ARG A 197 13.30 14.06 6.13
N VAL A 198 13.39 14.82 5.05
CA VAL A 198 14.40 14.57 4.01
C VAL A 198 15.75 15.05 4.55
N LYS A 199 16.77 14.20 4.46
CA LYS A 199 18.14 14.50 4.90
C LYS A 199 18.64 15.80 4.28
N GLU A 200 19.42 16.57 5.03
CA GLU A 200 20.03 17.79 4.50
C GLU A 200 20.87 17.48 3.25
N GLY A 201 20.83 18.38 2.25
CA GLY A 201 21.45 18.16 0.95
C GLY A 201 20.70 17.20 0.00
N ASN A 202 19.63 16.53 0.44
CA ASN A 202 18.79 15.68 -0.41
C ASN A 202 17.44 16.31 -0.78
N LYS A 203 17.03 17.39 -0.10
CA LYS A 203 15.74 18.09 -0.30
C LYS A 203 15.44 18.40 -1.77
N TRP A 204 16.45 18.85 -2.50
CA TRP A 204 16.32 19.20 -3.91
C TRP A 204 15.85 18.05 -4.82
N LYS A 205 16.11 16.79 -4.43
CA LYS A 205 15.68 15.62 -5.19
C LYS A 205 14.15 15.48 -5.16
N THR A 206 13.50 16.07 -4.16
CA THR A 206 12.04 16.12 -4.02
C THR A 206 11.43 17.35 -4.70
N ALA A 207 12.21 18.16 -5.41
CA ALA A 207 11.70 19.35 -6.07
C ALA A 207 10.60 18.99 -7.10
N PHE A 208 9.56 19.81 -7.12
CA PHE A 208 8.41 19.65 -8.00
C PHE A 208 8.02 20.98 -8.64
N CYS A 209 7.53 20.90 -9.87
CA CYS A 209 7.12 22.04 -10.65
C CYS A 209 5.60 22.15 -10.70
N THR A 210 5.16 23.39 -10.61
CA THR A 210 3.77 23.79 -10.80
C THR A 210 3.73 24.99 -11.73
N LYS A 211 2.53 25.33 -12.20
CA LYS A 211 2.33 26.59 -12.94
C LYS A 211 2.55 27.86 -12.08
N TYR A 212 2.67 27.72 -10.76
CA TYR A 212 2.90 28.81 -9.82
C TYR A 212 4.37 28.90 -9.37
N GLY A 213 5.24 28.02 -9.87
CA GLY A 213 6.65 27.99 -9.53
C GLY A 213 7.17 26.60 -9.14
N LEU A 214 8.42 26.59 -8.70
CA LEU A 214 9.16 25.42 -8.25
C LEU A 214 9.18 25.39 -6.72
N PHE A 215 8.93 24.21 -6.16
CA PHE A 215 8.93 23.98 -4.72
C PHE A 215 9.67 22.69 -4.40
N GLU A 216 10.20 22.58 -3.20
CA GLU A 216 10.78 21.33 -2.70
C GLU A 216 10.14 20.95 -1.37
N THR A 217 10.03 19.64 -1.13
CA THR A 217 9.41 19.12 0.09
C THR A 217 10.50 18.90 1.14
N LEU A 218 10.21 19.31 2.37
CA LEU A 218 11.14 19.16 3.48
C LEU A 218 10.91 17.87 4.29
N VAL A 219 9.73 17.28 4.14
CA VAL A 219 9.33 15.98 4.68
C VAL A 219 9.22 14.95 3.56
N MET A 220 9.16 13.67 3.91
CA MET A 220 9.06 12.62 2.90
C MET A 220 7.72 12.70 2.17
N PRO A 221 7.71 12.86 0.83
CA PRO A 221 6.45 12.92 0.09
C PRO A 221 5.87 11.52 -0.11
N PHE A 222 4.53 11.43 -0.12
CA PHE A 222 3.76 10.19 -0.29
C PHE A 222 4.10 9.37 -1.56
N SER A 223 4.69 9.99 -2.57
CA SER A 223 4.96 9.36 -3.87
C SER A 223 6.34 8.69 -3.98
N VAL A 224 7.09 8.62 -2.87
CA VAL A 224 8.33 7.84 -2.75
C VAL A 224 8.09 6.64 -1.82
N ILE A 225 8.53 5.46 -2.26
CA ILE A 225 8.16 4.17 -1.67
C ILE A 225 8.87 3.96 -0.32
N ILE A 226 8.10 3.98 0.78
CA ILE A 226 8.51 3.50 2.12
C ILE A 226 7.32 2.67 2.67
N TYR A 227 7.54 1.70 3.56
CA TYR A 227 6.48 0.82 4.08
C TYR A 227 6.49 0.77 5.61
N LEU A 228 5.93 1.77 6.31
CA LEU A 228 5.76 1.73 7.77
C LEU A 228 4.56 2.61 8.21
N ASP A 229 3.35 2.04 8.20
CA ASP A 229 2.13 2.77 8.60
C ASP A 229 1.52 2.22 9.91
N ASN A 230 1.86 1.01 10.33
CA ASN A 230 1.21 0.34 11.45
C ASN A 230 2.21 -0.32 12.41
N ILE A 231 2.01 -0.07 13.72
CA ILE A 231 2.74 -0.72 14.81
C ILE A 231 1.79 -1.72 15.47
N LEU A 232 2.21 -2.99 15.57
CA LEU A 232 1.49 -4.02 16.32
C LEU A 232 2.22 -4.30 17.64
N ILE A 233 1.50 -4.09 18.73
CA ILE A 233 1.93 -4.44 20.09
C ILE A 233 1.14 -5.69 20.48
N PHE A 234 1.82 -6.70 21.02
CA PHE A 234 1.18 -7.96 21.41
C PHE A 234 1.72 -8.47 22.73
N SER A 235 0.89 -9.15 23.51
CA SER A 235 1.26 -9.67 24.83
C SER A 235 0.38 -10.85 25.23
N GLN A 236 0.81 -11.61 26.23
CA GLN A 236 0.03 -12.75 26.76
C GLN A 236 -0.91 -12.32 27.88
N ASP A 237 -0.51 -11.37 28.73
CA ASP A 237 -1.25 -10.93 29.90
C ASP A 237 -1.69 -9.45 29.82
N PRO A 238 -2.83 -9.08 30.42
CA PRO A 238 -3.32 -7.70 30.37
C PRO A 238 -2.44 -6.66 31.06
N ALA A 239 -1.74 -7.03 32.14
CA ALA A 239 -0.95 -6.07 32.91
C ALA A 239 0.32 -5.68 32.15
N GLY A 240 1.06 -6.68 31.65
CA GLY A 240 2.20 -6.52 30.75
C GLY A 240 1.81 -5.78 29.48
N HIS A 241 0.65 -6.10 28.88
CA HIS A 241 0.18 -5.40 27.68
C HIS A 241 0.03 -3.89 27.89
N LYS A 242 -0.55 -3.47 29.02
CA LYS A 242 -0.65 -2.04 29.37
C LYS A 242 0.72 -1.39 29.51
N SER A 243 1.71 -2.09 30.08
CA SER A 243 3.07 -1.60 30.21
C SER A 243 3.73 -1.39 28.84
N HIS A 244 3.65 -2.39 27.96
CA HIS A 244 4.20 -2.30 26.60
C HIS A 244 3.58 -1.16 25.79
N ILE A 245 2.26 -0.95 25.89
CA ILE A 245 1.60 0.17 25.20
C ILE A 245 2.12 1.51 25.70
N LYS A 246 2.30 1.68 27.01
CA LYS A 246 2.84 2.93 27.58
C LYS A 246 4.27 3.19 27.12
N GLU A 247 5.11 2.16 27.08
CA GLU A 247 6.50 2.27 26.63
C GLU A 247 6.57 2.68 25.14
N VAL A 248 5.77 2.05 24.28
CA VAL A 248 5.70 2.40 22.86
C VAL A 248 5.17 3.81 22.66
N LEU A 249 4.10 4.20 23.37
CA LEU A 249 3.55 5.57 23.27
C LEU A 249 4.52 6.62 23.82
N GLN A 250 5.27 6.32 24.87
CA GLN A 250 6.32 7.20 25.36
C GLN A 250 7.41 7.38 24.31
N HIS A 251 7.88 6.28 23.72
CA HIS A 251 8.90 6.35 22.68
C HIS A 251 8.42 7.16 21.48
N LEU A 252 7.18 6.94 21.01
CA LEU A 252 6.56 7.73 19.93
C LEU A 252 6.49 9.22 20.27
N MET A 253 6.18 9.56 21.52
CA MET A 253 6.17 10.95 21.99
C MET A 253 7.58 11.57 21.95
N ASP A 254 8.60 10.84 22.41
CA ASP A 254 9.97 11.32 22.49
C ASP A 254 10.56 11.61 21.09
N ILE A 255 10.21 10.78 20.10
CA ILE A 255 10.65 10.94 18.71
C ILE A 255 9.68 11.75 17.84
N GLN A 256 8.61 12.29 18.44
CA GLN A 256 7.57 13.10 17.77
C GLN A 256 6.91 12.40 16.57
N LEU A 257 6.60 11.10 16.71
CA LEU A 257 5.75 10.37 15.78
C LEU A 257 4.31 10.34 16.29
N PHE A 258 3.36 10.57 15.38
CA PHE A 258 1.95 10.75 15.72
C PHE A 258 1.10 9.61 15.17
N CYS A 259 0.07 9.22 15.93
CA CYS A 259 -0.90 8.21 15.57
C CYS A 259 -2.26 8.83 15.23
N LYS A 260 -3.00 8.18 14.33
CA LYS A 260 -4.40 8.50 14.08
C LYS A 260 -5.28 7.72 15.05
N GLY A 261 -5.74 8.41 16.09
CA GLY A 261 -6.49 7.80 17.19
C GLY A 261 -7.70 6.97 16.73
N SER A 262 -8.54 7.49 15.84
CA SER A 262 -9.72 6.82 15.28
C SER A 262 -9.42 5.53 14.48
N ASN A 263 -8.19 5.34 14.02
CA ASN A 263 -7.76 4.11 13.34
C ASN A 263 -7.05 3.13 14.28
N CYS A 264 -6.65 3.58 15.49
CA CYS A 264 -5.95 2.73 16.46
C CYS A 264 -6.95 1.76 17.11
N LYS A 265 -6.49 0.55 17.40
CA LYS A 265 -7.28 -0.49 18.07
C LYS A 265 -6.52 -0.97 19.30
N PHE A 266 -7.09 -0.76 20.50
CA PHE A 266 -6.46 -1.11 21.77
C PHE A 266 -7.07 -2.37 22.38
N HIS A 267 -6.24 -3.18 23.05
CA HIS A 267 -6.67 -4.32 23.89
C HIS A 267 -7.59 -5.31 23.17
N GLN A 268 -7.35 -5.55 21.88
CA GLN A 268 -8.17 -6.46 21.09
C GLN A 268 -7.68 -7.90 21.27
N THR A 269 -8.61 -8.86 21.23
CA THR A 269 -8.28 -10.29 21.11
C THR A 269 -8.14 -10.74 19.66
N LYS A 270 -8.53 -9.88 18.71
CA LYS A 270 -8.47 -10.12 17.26
C LYS A 270 -8.15 -8.83 16.51
N VAL A 271 -7.17 -8.85 15.63
CA VAL A 271 -6.76 -7.69 14.83
C VAL A 271 -6.28 -8.08 13.44
N GLU A 272 -6.47 -7.18 12.46
CA GLU A 272 -5.87 -7.31 11.13
C GLU A 272 -4.50 -6.64 11.12
N TYR A 273 -3.46 -7.36 10.68
CA TYR A 273 -2.11 -6.83 10.51
C TYR A 273 -1.43 -7.42 9.28
N LEU A 274 -0.92 -6.57 8.40
CA LEU A 274 -0.30 -6.94 7.12
C LEU A 274 -1.21 -7.83 6.23
N GLY A 275 -2.52 -7.67 6.37
CA GLY A 275 -3.54 -8.43 5.66
C GLY A 275 -3.65 -9.89 6.11
N ILE A 276 -3.28 -10.18 7.36
CA ILE A 276 -3.55 -11.41 8.09
C ILE A 276 -4.38 -11.04 9.32
N ILE A 277 -5.35 -11.87 9.65
CA ILE A 277 -6.13 -11.76 10.88
C ILE A 277 -5.41 -12.56 11.96
N VAL A 278 -5.00 -11.86 13.00
CA VAL A 278 -4.36 -12.43 14.18
C VAL A 278 -5.37 -12.47 15.31
N SER A 279 -5.46 -13.60 16.01
CA SER A 279 -6.32 -13.75 17.18
C SER A 279 -5.65 -14.58 18.28
N ASP A 280 -6.27 -14.60 19.45
CA ASP A 280 -5.90 -15.50 20.56
C ASP A 280 -6.04 -17.00 20.22
N LYS A 281 -6.80 -17.34 19.18
CA LYS A 281 -6.99 -18.72 18.69
C LYS A 281 -5.98 -19.13 17.62
N GLY A 282 -5.41 -18.15 16.91
CA GLY A 282 -4.54 -18.41 15.77
C GLY A 282 -4.65 -17.36 14.68
N PHE A 283 -4.29 -17.76 13.46
CA PHE A 283 -4.15 -16.92 12.29
C PHE A 283 -5.15 -17.32 11.21
N SER A 284 -5.73 -16.34 10.52
CA SER A 284 -6.56 -16.58 9.35
C SER A 284 -6.38 -15.49 8.30
N LEU A 285 -6.83 -15.73 7.08
CA LEU A 285 -6.86 -14.70 6.05
C LEU A 285 -7.95 -13.66 6.33
N ASP A 286 -7.71 -12.43 5.88
CA ASP A 286 -8.72 -11.37 5.92
C ASP A 286 -9.83 -11.62 4.90
N LYS A 287 -11.06 -11.26 5.26
CA LYS A 287 -12.25 -11.49 4.42
C LYS A 287 -12.15 -10.78 3.08
N LEU A 288 -11.56 -9.58 3.02
CA LEU A 288 -11.40 -8.83 1.78
C LEU A 288 -10.40 -9.52 0.85
N LYS A 289 -9.36 -10.16 1.40
CA LYS A 289 -8.43 -10.96 0.59
C LYS A 289 -9.09 -12.22 0.04
N ILE A 290 -9.89 -12.91 0.86
CA ILE A 290 -10.69 -14.06 0.41
C ILE A 290 -11.64 -13.64 -0.71
N GLN A 291 -12.37 -12.53 -0.52
CA GLN A 291 -13.26 -11.98 -1.54
C GLN A 291 -12.51 -11.61 -2.82
N ALA A 292 -11.34 -10.98 -2.71
CA ALA A 292 -10.52 -10.63 -3.88
C ALA A 292 -10.07 -11.87 -4.67
N VAL A 293 -9.79 -13.00 -4.00
CA VAL A 293 -9.47 -14.28 -4.66
C VAL A 293 -10.70 -14.89 -5.31
N GLN A 294 -11.86 -14.81 -4.64
CA GLN A 294 -13.13 -15.32 -5.17
C GLN A 294 -13.57 -14.59 -6.43
N GLU A 295 -13.37 -13.27 -6.48
CA GLU A 295 -13.70 -12.42 -7.63
C GLU A 295 -12.57 -12.35 -8.67
N TRP A 296 -11.46 -13.07 -8.46
CA TRP A 296 -10.29 -12.99 -9.33
C TRP A 296 -10.61 -13.54 -10.73
N PRO A 297 -10.43 -12.74 -11.80
CA PRO A 297 -10.76 -13.19 -13.15
C PRO A 297 -9.77 -14.24 -13.65
N THR A 298 -10.23 -15.17 -14.48
CA THR A 298 -9.35 -16.16 -15.12
C THR A 298 -8.22 -15.44 -15.88
N PRO A 299 -6.95 -15.74 -15.58
CA PRO A 299 -5.83 -15.13 -16.28
C PRO A 299 -5.82 -15.44 -17.77
N THR A 300 -5.65 -14.42 -18.60
CA THR A 300 -5.50 -14.54 -20.07
C THR A 300 -4.10 -14.17 -20.55
N THR A 301 -3.21 -13.75 -19.64
CA THR A 301 -1.84 -13.35 -19.96
C THR A 301 -0.85 -13.82 -18.90
N VAL A 302 0.42 -14.00 -19.29
CA VAL A 302 1.53 -14.34 -18.37
C VAL A 302 1.62 -13.35 -17.21
N LYS A 303 1.43 -12.05 -17.47
CA LYS A 303 1.45 -11.02 -16.43
C LYS A 303 0.34 -11.20 -15.40
N GLN A 304 -0.85 -11.61 -15.82
CA GLN A 304 -1.96 -11.87 -14.89
C GLN A 304 -1.70 -13.13 -14.05
N VAL A 305 -1.08 -14.16 -14.62
CA VAL A 305 -0.66 -15.36 -13.86
C VAL A 305 0.43 -15.00 -12.86
N GLN A 306 1.42 -14.20 -13.25
CA GLN A 306 2.46 -13.69 -12.34
C GLN A 306 1.87 -12.90 -11.18
N LEU A 307 0.89 -12.03 -11.43
CA LEU A 307 0.19 -11.27 -10.40
C LEU A 307 -0.57 -12.20 -9.44
N PHE A 308 -1.29 -13.18 -9.97
CA PHE A 308 -1.99 -14.17 -9.15
C PHE A 308 -1.03 -15.01 -8.32
N LEU A 309 0.03 -15.56 -8.92
CA LEU A 309 1.05 -16.33 -8.20
C LEU A 309 1.78 -15.50 -7.14
N GLY A 310 2.03 -14.21 -7.40
CA GLY A 310 2.60 -13.31 -6.41
C GLY A 310 1.71 -13.17 -5.18
N PHE A 311 0.39 -13.03 -5.38
CA PHE A 311 -0.58 -13.04 -4.29
C PHE A 311 -0.68 -14.41 -3.62
N ALA A 312 -0.79 -15.49 -4.40
CA ALA A 312 -0.95 -16.84 -3.89
C ALA A 312 0.25 -17.26 -3.04
N ASN A 313 1.46 -16.85 -3.42
CA ASN A 313 2.68 -17.04 -2.65
C ASN A 313 2.70 -16.22 -1.35
N PHE A 314 1.98 -15.10 -1.26
CA PHE A 314 1.81 -14.39 0.02
C PHE A 314 0.92 -15.18 0.99
N VAL A 315 -0.05 -15.96 0.50
CA VAL A 315 -0.99 -16.73 1.34
C VAL A 315 -0.68 -18.23 1.41
N CYS A 316 0.43 -18.69 0.80
CA CYS A 316 0.73 -20.11 0.64
C CYS A 316 0.89 -20.84 1.99
N CYS A 317 1.29 -20.13 3.03
CA CYS A 317 1.38 -20.64 4.39
C CYS A 317 0.03 -21.10 4.98
N PHE A 318 -1.10 -20.75 4.36
CA PHE A 318 -2.44 -21.22 4.72
C PHE A 318 -2.97 -22.35 3.81
N VAL A 319 -2.17 -22.80 2.84
CA VAL A 319 -2.60 -23.71 1.78
C VAL A 319 -1.76 -24.98 1.80
N ALA A 320 -2.41 -26.11 2.07
CA ALA A 320 -1.77 -27.43 1.94
C ALA A 320 -1.33 -27.70 0.50
N ASN A 321 -0.15 -28.32 0.33
CA ASN A 321 0.38 -28.76 -0.96
C ASN A 321 0.46 -27.66 -2.04
N PHE A 322 0.59 -26.39 -1.62
CA PHE A 322 0.59 -25.22 -2.49
C PHE A 322 1.48 -25.38 -3.74
N SER A 323 2.71 -25.84 -3.55
CA SER A 323 3.71 -25.97 -4.63
C SER A 323 3.32 -27.02 -5.67
N GLN A 324 2.58 -28.05 -5.27
CA GLN A 324 2.04 -29.05 -6.19
C GLN A 324 0.91 -28.46 -7.02
N ILE A 325 -0.07 -27.82 -6.36
CA ILE A 325 -1.24 -27.21 -7.01
C ILE A 325 -0.80 -26.09 -7.97
N ALA A 326 0.15 -25.25 -7.54
CA ALA A 326 0.63 -24.11 -8.33
C ALA A 326 1.61 -24.49 -9.45
N CYS A 327 2.05 -25.76 -9.54
CA CYS A 327 3.09 -26.19 -10.47
C CYS A 327 2.75 -25.89 -11.96
N PRO A 328 1.54 -26.20 -12.48
CA PRO A 328 1.18 -25.87 -13.87
C PRO A 328 1.27 -24.36 -14.14
N LEU A 329 0.78 -23.55 -13.21
CA LEU A 329 0.83 -22.09 -13.31
C LEU A 329 2.26 -21.55 -13.29
N HIS A 330 3.14 -22.10 -12.46
CA HIS A 330 4.56 -21.73 -12.44
C HIS A 330 5.27 -22.11 -13.74
N ASN A 331 4.90 -23.23 -14.36
CA ASN A 331 5.46 -23.65 -15.65
C ASN A 331 5.06 -22.67 -16.76
N LEU A 332 3.83 -22.17 -16.76
CA LEU A 332 3.32 -21.22 -17.76
C LEU A 332 4.03 -19.85 -17.76
N VAL A 333 4.71 -19.50 -16.65
CA VAL A 333 5.40 -18.21 -16.48
C VAL A 333 6.86 -18.24 -16.95
N LYS A 334 7.42 -19.41 -17.28
CA LYS A 334 8.82 -19.55 -17.73
C LYS A 334 9.01 -18.93 -19.12
N GLU A 335 10.13 -18.25 -19.33
CA GLU A 335 10.41 -17.49 -20.57
C GLU A 335 10.40 -18.35 -21.85
N GLU A 336 10.77 -19.63 -21.73
CA GLU A 336 10.87 -20.56 -22.86
C GLU A 336 9.52 -21.22 -23.24
N VAL A 337 8.46 -20.97 -22.46
CA VAL A 337 7.16 -21.63 -22.62
C VAL A 337 6.21 -20.75 -23.42
N LYS A 338 5.61 -21.31 -24.48
CA LYS A 338 4.56 -20.63 -25.25
C LYS A 338 3.29 -20.58 -24.41
N TRP A 339 2.66 -19.41 -24.36
CA TRP A 339 1.39 -19.23 -23.67
C TRP A 339 0.31 -20.18 -24.23
N GLN A 340 -0.10 -21.13 -23.39
CA GLN A 340 -1.22 -22.04 -23.64
C GLN A 340 -1.96 -22.23 -22.31
N TRP A 341 -3.23 -21.83 -22.28
CA TRP A 341 -4.10 -22.06 -21.13
C TRP A 341 -4.97 -23.28 -21.43
N THR A 342 -4.67 -24.40 -20.80
CA THR A 342 -5.38 -25.68 -21.02
C THR A 342 -6.26 -26.03 -19.82
N GLU A 343 -6.88 -27.20 -19.85
CA GLU A 343 -7.65 -27.72 -18.70
C GLU A 343 -6.77 -27.93 -17.46
N GLU A 344 -5.48 -28.22 -17.63
CA GLU A 344 -4.53 -28.40 -16.52
C GLU A 344 -4.33 -27.08 -15.75
N GLU A 345 -4.07 -25.98 -16.46
CA GLU A 345 -3.91 -24.67 -15.82
C GLU A 345 -5.22 -24.12 -15.25
N GLU A 346 -6.37 -24.34 -15.92
CA GLU A 346 -7.67 -23.95 -15.37
C GLU A 346 -7.97 -24.73 -14.09
N SER A 347 -7.72 -26.05 -14.07
CA SER A 347 -7.92 -26.88 -12.87
C SER A 347 -7.02 -26.41 -11.73
N ALA A 348 -5.72 -26.21 -11.99
CA ALA A 348 -4.77 -25.70 -11.00
C ALA A 348 -5.17 -24.33 -10.44
N PHE A 349 -5.64 -23.43 -11.31
CA PHE A 349 -6.13 -22.11 -10.90
C PHE A 349 -7.35 -22.21 -9.99
N ARG A 350 -8.35 -23.02 -10.35
CA ARG A 350 -9.58 -23.20 -9.56
C ARG A 350 -9.33 -23.93 -8.25
N GLU A 351 -8.49 -24.94 -8.26
CA GLU A 351 -8.09 -25.68 -7.07
C GLU A 351 -7.37 -24.75 -6.08
N LEU A 352 -6.44 -23.93 -6.58
CA LEU A 352 -5.72 -22.97 -5.74
C LEU A 352 -6.65 -21.88 -5.18
N GLN A 353 -7.59 -21.36 -5.99
CA GLN A 353 -8.63 -20.45 -5.50
C GLN A 353 -9.44 -21.11 -4.38
N GLY A 354 -9.92 -22.33 -4.61
CA GLY A 354 -10.71 -23.09 -3.64
C GLY A 354 -9.95 -23.33 -2.34
N ALA A 355 -8.67 -23.69 -2.42
CA ALA A 355 -7.83 -23.94 -1.25
C ALA A 355 -7.59 -22.65 -0.43
N ILE A 356 -7.40 -21.51 -1.09
CA ILE A 356 -7.25 -20.20 -0.42
C ILE A 356 -8.57 -19.75 0.23
N ILE A 357 -9.70 -19.94 -0.45
CA ILE A 357 -11.02 -19.53 0.06
C ILE A 357 -11.44 -20.37 1.27
N ASN A 358 -11.15 -21.67 1.23
CA ASN A 358 -11.46 -22.61 2.30
C ASN A 358 -10.31 -22.74 3.32
N ALA A 359 -9.31 -21.87 3.26
CA ALA A 359 -8.16 -21.89 4.16
C ALA A 359 -8.62 -21.89 5.62
N LEU A 360 -8.21 -22.90 6.36
CA LEU A 360 -8.55 -23.06 7.77
C LEU A 360 -7.76 -22.07 8.64
N VAL A 361 -8.25 -21.89 9.86
CA VAL A 361 -7.51 -21.15 10.89
C VAL A 361 -6.28 -21.98 11.27
N ILE A 362 -5.11 -21.38 11.14
CA ILE A 362 -3.86 -21.94 11.67
C ILE A 362 -3.83 -21.64 13.17
N VAL A 363 -3.90 -22.67 14.01
CA VAL A 363 -3.95 -22.50 15.47
C VAL A 363 -2.55 -22.25 16.05
N HIS A 364 -2.50 -21.57 17.20
CA HIS A 364 -1.25 -21.39 17.92
C HIS A 364 -0.66 -22.73 18.36
N ALA A 365 0.65 -22.90 18.20
CA ALA A 365 1.35 -24.08 18.69
C ALA A 365 1.36 -24.11 20.22
N ASP A 366 1.00 -25.25 20.80
CA ASP A 366 1.13 -25.53 22.22
C ASP A 366 2.26 -26.53 22.46
N PRO A 367 3.44 -26.11 22.95
CA PRO A 367 4.58 -27.01 23.17
C PRO A 367 4.31 -28.15 24.15
N THR A 368 3.22 -28.10 24.93
CA THR A 368 2.86 -29.14 25.89
C THR A 368 2.05 -30.29 25.26
N LYS A 369 1.56 -30.11 24.03
CA LYS A 369 0.76 -31.11 23.30
C LYS A 369 1.61 -31.84 22.25
N PRO A 370 1.28 -33.11 21.94
CA PRO A 370 1.97 -33.85 20.89
C PRO A 370 1.69 -33.24 19.52
N TYR A 371 2.73 -33.15 18.70
CA TYR A 371 2.65 -32.69 17.31
C TYR A 371 2.38 -33.88 16.38
N PHE A 372 1.52 -33.68 15.39
CA PHE A 372 1.21 -34.63 14.33
C PHE A 372 1.72 -34.06 13.02
N LEU A 373 2.64 -34.76 12.38
CA LEU A 373 3.21 -34.35 11.10
C LEU A 373 2.68 -35.31 10.02
N GLU A 374 1.95 -34.76 9.07
CA GLU A 374 1.50 -35.46 7.87
C GLU A 374 2.31 -34.96 6.67
N THR A 375 2.85 -35.88 5.89
CA THR A 375 3.75 -35.56 4.76
C THR A 375 3.30 -36.29 3.52
N ASP A 376 3.44 -35.64 2.37
CA ASP A 376 3.15 -36.22 1.06
C ASP A 376 4.22 -35.76 0.05
N ALA A 377 4.53 -36.62 -0.92
CA ALA A 377 5.48 -36.32 -1.99
C ALA A 377 4.89 -36.69 -3.35
N SER A 378 4.75 -35.70 -4.22
CA SER A 378 4.38 -35.92 -5.62
C SER A 378 5.62 -36.10 -6.51
N GLY A 379 5.41 -36.28 -7.82
CA GLY A 379 6.51 -36.27 -8.78
C GLY A 379 7.28 -34.93 -8.82
N ALA A 380 6.61 -33.82 -8.50
CA ALA A 380 7.10 -32.46 -8.73
C ALA A 380 7.42 -31.65 -7.46
N ALA A 381 6.77 -31.96 -6.33
CA ALA A 381 6.89 -31.21 -5.08
C ALA A 381 6.62 -32.10 -3.87
N LEU A 382 7.11 -31.67 -2.71
CA LEU A 382 6.72 -32.21 -1.40
C LEU A 382 5.78 -31.23 -0.69
N GLY A 383 4.92 -31.78 0.16
CA GLY A 383 4.02 -31.06 1.04
C GLY A 383 4.00 -31.68 2.43
N SER A 384 3.76 -30.87 3.45
CA SER A 384 3.57 -31.33 4.81
C SER A 384 2.67 -30.40 5.61
N VAL A 385 1.92 -30.99 6.54
CA VAL A 385 1.03 -30.31 7.46
C VAL A 385 1.45 -30.70 8.87
N LEU A 386 1.75 -29.69 9.69
CA LEU A 386 1.95 -29.86 11.11
C LEU A 386 0.66 -29.52 11.84
N SER A 387 0.14 -30.42 12.66
CA SER A 387 -1.14 -30.28 13.36
C SER A 387 -1.04 -30.63 14.84
N GLN A 388 -1.98 -30.12 15.65
CA GLN A 388 -2.19 -30.58 17.03
C GLN A 388 -3.67 -30.84 17.30
N GLN A 389 -3.92 -31.79 18.20
CA GLN A 389 -5.27 -32.06 18.68
C GLN A 389 -5.76 -30.92 19.58
N GLN A 390 -6.93 -30.36 19.26
CA GLN A 390 -7.57 -29.32 20.06
C GLN A 390 -8.61 -29.89 21.02
N GLU A 391 -9.24 -29.02 21.82
CA GLU A 391 -10.24 -29.41 22.83
C GLU A 391 -11.47 -30.12 22.25
N ASP A 392 -11.74 -29.92 20.97
CA ASP A 392 -12.80 -30.60 20.22
C ASP A 392 -12.44 -32.04 19.81
N GLY A 393 -11.21 -32.47 20.09
CA GLY A 393 -10.70 -33.80 19.74
C GLY A 393 -10.24 -33.92 18.28
N CYS A 394 -10.35 -32.87 17.48
CA CYS A 394 -9.91 -32.86 16.07
C CYS A 394 -8.47 -32.36 15.93
N LEU A 395 -7.80 -32.75 14.84
CA LEU A 395 -6.50 -32.20 14.47
C LEU A 395 -6.71 -30.84 13.77
N HIS A 396 -6.04 -29.81 14.29
CA HIS A 396 -6.02 -28.48 13.68
C HIS A 396 -4.61 -28.13 13.21
N PRO A 397 -4.47 -27.52 12.02
CA PRO A 397 -3.18 -27.17 11.44
C PRO A 397 -2.50 -26.02 12.22
N ILE A 398 -1.19 -26.16 12.42
CA ILE A 398 -0.28 -25.17 13.04
C ILE A 398 0.65 -24.57 11.99
N GLY A 399 0.90 -25.28 10.90
CA GLY A 399 1.70 -24.78 9.80
C GLY A 399 1.66 -25.73 8.62
N TYR A 400 1.92 -25.15 7.46
CA TYR A 400 2.06 -25.87 6.21
C TYR A 400 3.46 -25.62 5.68
N LEU A 401 4.08 -26.65 5.12
CA LEU A 401 5.32 -26.52 4.37
C LEU A 401 5.13 -27.17 3.01
N SER A 402 5.49 -26.45 1.96
CA SER A 402 5.41 -26.94 0.59
C SER A 402 6.61 -26.47 -0.20
N GLU A 403 7.31 -27.38 -0.87
CA GLU A 403 8.52 -27.08 -1.65
C GLU A 403 8.55 -27.87 -2.96
N SER A 404 8.74 -27.18 -4.09
CA SER A 404 9.00 -27.84 -5.37
C SER A 404 10.40 -28.44 -5.41
N PHE A 405 10.56 -29.62 -6.02
CA PHE A 405 11.87 -30.23 -6.22
C PHE A 405 12.69 -29.42 -7.24
N LYS A 406 13.97 -29.19 -6.92
CA LYS A 406 14.93 -28.46 -7.76
C LYS A 406 16.19 -29.28 -7.98
N GLY A 407 16.77 -29.17 -9.19
CA GLY A 407 18.03 -29.82 -9.55
C GLY A 407 17.96 -31.34 -9.37
N ALA A 408 18.97 -31.92 -8.72
CA ALA A 408 19.09 -33.37 -8.54
C ALA A 408 17.87 -34.02 -7.85
N LYS A 409 17.16 -33.28 -6.97
CA LYS A 409 15.98 -33.78 -6.25
C LYS A 409 14.82 -34.17 -7.17
N GLN A 410 14.75 -33.63 -8.38
CA GLN A 410 13.71 -33.99 -9.37
C GLN A 410 13.85 -35.44 -9.84
N ASN A 411 15.09 -35.93 -9.88
CA ASN A 411 15.45 -37.26 -10.37
C ASN A 411 15.43 -38.33 -9.28
N TYR A 412 15.11 -37.97 -8.04
CA TYR A 412 14.93 -38.92 -6.96
C TYR A 412 13.80 -39.89 -7.30
N ASN A 413 13.96 -41.15 -6.91
CA ASN A 413 12.87 -42.11 -6.99
C ASN A 413 11.77 -41.74 -5.97
N THR A 414 10.60 -42.36 -6.08
CA THR A 414 9.46 -42.06 -5.20
C THR A 414 9.82 -42.21 -3.72
N HIS A 415 10.54 -43.26 -3.34
CA HIS A 415 10.90 -43.50 -1.93
C HIS A 415 11.83 -42.41 -1.36
N ASP A 416 12.79 -41.95 -2.16
CA ASP A 416 13.70 -40.87 -1.75
C ASP A 416 12.96 -39.52 -1.67
N LYS A 417 11.94 -39.30 -2.51
CA LYS A 417 11.07 -38.12 -2.45
C LYS A 417 10.18 -38.13 -1.21
N GLU A 418 9.58 -39.27 -0.89
CA GLU A 418 8.79 -39.46 0.35
C GLU A 418 9.66 -39.27 1.59
N LEU A 419 10.86 -39.87 1.62
CA LEU A 419 11.79 -39.69 2.73
C LEU A 419 12.22 -38.23 2.87
N LEU A 420 12.47 -37.54 1.76
CA LEU A 420 12.79 -36.11 1.78
C LEU A 420 11.61 -35.26 2.30
N ALA A 421 10.37 -35.63 1.96
CA ALA A 421 9.17 -34.97 2.48
C ALA A 421 9.02 -35.12 4.00
N ILE A 422 9.54 -36.21 4.58
CA ILE A 422 9.61 -36.41 6.05
C ILE A 422 10.76 -35.62 6.67
N ILE A 423 11.96 -35.68 6.09
CA ILE A 423 13.16 -35.07 6.68
C ILE A 423 13.09 -33.53 6.64
N ARG A 424 12.49 -32.96 5.60
CA ARG A 424 12.49 -31.51 5.38
C ARG A 424 11.73 -30.67 6.44
N PRO A 425 10.55 -31.09 6.92
CA PRO A 425 9.81 -30.37 7.99
C PRO A 425 10.28 -30.65 9.41
N LEU A 426 11.09 -31.70 9.64
CA LEU A 426 11.73 -31.99 10.93
C LEU A 426 12.93 -31.06 11.18
#